data_AF-A0A9P0QLL5-F1
#
_entry.id   AF-A0A9P0QLL5-F1
#
_cell.length_a   1.000
_cell.length_b   1.000
_cell.length_c   1.000
_cell.angle_alpha   90.00
_cell.angle_beta   90.00
_cell.angle_gamma   90.00
#
_symmetry.space_group_name_H-M   'P 1'
#
loop_
_entity.id
_entity.type
_entity.pdbx_description
1 polymer ?
#
loop_
_entity_poly.entity_id
_entity_poly.type
_entity_poly.pdbx_seq_one_letter_code
_entity_poly.pdbx_strand_id
1 'polypeptide(L)'
;MTSVAQPSQSNLSSLLTWENPAQTGKVFGGIVATLIVFKFVNLLNVFFHLSYLGLIAAAAAEYAGKLVTGQGFVTKYKPATKSFAAKLNNEALPLIADFNLKLESEVQKIIYAHDLETTLKAAGVSYILYKLTSWFSLYTLLVTSVILTFTVPAGYFHNKKQIDAAVHKYSECAKAQASELYQKGHKAAAPHFDTLIKKTGPVGSFISSKIPTRTAGSTVGESPAAYANKIDETPSATTTGASKFPEVPQTTASVVDEAEGLKAEVTKATGEVPAPNL
;
A
#
# COMPACT_ATOMS: atom_id res chain seq x y z
N MET A 1 -13.25 29.32 18.28
CA MET A 1 -13.30 27.94 17.76
C MET A 1 -12.89 27.97 16.31
N THR A 2 -11.60 27.78 16.03
CA THR A 2 -11.04 27.76 14.67
C THR A 2 -11.33 26.41 14.04
N SER A 3 -12.25 26.39 13.08
CA SER A 3 -12.59 25.22 12.26
C SER A 3 -11.35 24.78 11.46
N VAL A 4 -10.87 23.57 11.74
CA VAL A 4 -9.82 22.91 10.97
C VAL A 4 -10.44 22.43 9.67
N ALA A 5 -10.16 23.13 8.57
CA ALA A 5 -10.62 22.74 7.24
C ALA A 5 -9.95 21.42 6.83
N GLN A 6 -10.73 20.34 6.73
CA GLN A 6 -10.32 19.11 6.06
C GLN A 6 -9.92 19.42 4.60
N PRO A 7 -8.76 18.93 4.11
CA PRO A 7 -8.40 19.13 2.72
C PRO A 7 -9.34 18.34 1.79
N SER A 8 -10.16 19.08 1.04
CA SER A 8 -10.20 19.06 -0.43
C SER A 8 -10.51 17.74 -1.18
N GLN A 9 -11.13 16.73 -0.57
CA GLN A 9 -11.58 15.54 -1.32
C GLN A 9 -12.56 15.91 -2.46
N SER A 10 -13.42 16.90 -2.24
CA SER A 10 -14.33 17.46 -3.24
C SER A 10 -13.59 18.15 -4.40
N ASN A 11 -12.48 18.83 -4.12
CA ASN A 11 -11.73 19.55 -5.15
C ASN A 11 -10.99 18.57 -6.08
N LEU A 12 -10.45 17.48 -5.54
CA LEU A 12 -9.79 16.45 -6.36
C LEU A 12 -10.79 15.67 -7.21
N SER A 13 -11.93 15.29 -6.64
CA SER A 13 -12.99 14.59 -7.39
C SER A 13 -13.61 15.48 -8.47
N SER A 14 -13.82 16.77 -8.19
CA SER A 14 -14.29 17.76 -9.17
C SER A 14 -13.27 17.97 -10.31
N LEU A 15 -11.97 18.03 -9.98
CA LEU A 15 -10.91 18.10 -10.99
C LEU A 15 -10.89 16.86 -11.89
N LEU A 16 -10.92 15.65 -11.31
CA LEU A 16 -10.87 14.39 -12.07
C LEU A 16 -12.14 14.14 -12.93
N THR A 17 -13.29 14.67 -12.50
CA THR A 17 -14.56 14.53 -13.22
C THR A 17 -14.74 15.59 -14.31
N TRP A 18 -13.80 16.52 -14.47
CA TRP A 18 -13.85 17.63 -15.44
C TRP A 18 -15.08 18.53 -15.25
N GLU A 19 -15.51 18.75 -14.00
CA GLU A 19 -16.64 19.65 -13.71
C GLU A 19 -16.39 21.06 -14.25
N ASN A 20 -15.14 21.52 -14.18
CA ASN A 20 -14.66 22.76 -14.80
C ASN A 20 -13.54 22.45 -15.82
N PRO A 21 -13.84 22.20 -17.10
CA PRO A 21 -12.87 21.72 -18.07
C PRO A 21 -11.71 22.70 -18.31
N ALA A 22 -11.96 24.01 -18.15
CA ALA A 22 -10.91 25.03 -18.27
C ALA A 22 -9.89 25.00 -17.12
N GLN A 23 -10.33 24.65 -15.91
CA GLN A 23 -9.42 24.54 -14.75
C GLN A 23 -8.70 23.19 -14.75
N THR A 24 -9.45 22.10 -14.95
CA THR A 24 -8.88 20.75 -15.07
C THR A 24 -7.90 20.66 -16.23
N GLY A 25 -8.23 21.24 -17.39
CA GLY A 25 -7.36 21.23 -18.56
C GLY A 25 -6.03 21.94 -18.33
N LYS A 26 -6.00 23.02 -17.53
CA LYS A 26 -4.75 23.69 -17.14
C LYS A 26 -3.90 22.81 -16.21
N VAL A 27 -4.52 22.16 -15.24
CA VAL A 27 -3.81 21.26 -14.31
C VAL A 27 -3.27 20.04 -15.06
N PHE A 28 -4.13 19.37 -15.84
CA PHE A 28 -3.75 18.23 -16.67
C PHE A 28 -2.66 18.60 -17.69
N GLY A 29 -2.87 19.67 -18.45
CA GLY A 29 -1.89 20.17 -19.41
C GLY A 29 -0.58 20.59 -18.74
N GLY A 30 -0.63 21.19 -17.55
CA GLY A 30 0.54 21.55 -16.75
C GLY A 30 1.33 20.33 -16.28
N ILE A 31 0.64 19.28 -15.82
CA ILE A 31 1.27 18.00 -15.45
C ILE A 31 1.93 17.38 -16.68
N VAL A 32 1.21 17.24 -17.80
CA VAL A 32 1.74 16.67 -19.04
C VAL A 32 2.92 17.48 -19.56
N ALA A 33 2.82 18.82 -19.58
CA ALA A 33 3.91 19.71 -19.97
C ALA A 33 5.13 19.54 -19.05
N THR A 34 4.93 19.42 -17.74
CA THR A 34 6.01 19.16 -16.78
C THR A 34 6.68 17.82 -17.06
N LEU A 35 5.91 16.76 -17.35
CA LEU A 35 6.43 15.46 -17.73
C LEU A 35 7.24 15.53 -19.04
N ILE A 36 6.75 16.28 -20.04
CA ILE A 36 7.46 16.53 -21.30
C ILE A 36 8.80 17.23 -21.03
N VAL A 37 8.78 18.32 -20.27
CA VAL A 37 10.00 19.04 -19.86
C VAL A 37 10.95 18.09 -19.13
N PHE A 38 10.46 17.25 -18.22
CA PHE A 38 11.28 16.28 -17.50
C PHE A 38 11.98 15.27 -18.42
N LYS A 39 11.37 14.90 -19.55
CA LYS A 39 11.98 14.01 -20.54
C LYS A 39 13.04 14.69 -21.40
N PHE A 40 12.79 15.93 -21.82
CA PHE A 40 13.67 16.65 -22.75
C PHE A 40 14.77 17.43 -22.04
N VAL A 41 14.48 17.94 -20.84
CA VAL A 41 15.45 18.65 -20.01
C VAL A 41 16.14 17.65 -19.11
N ASN A 42 17.46 17.57 -19.23
CA ASN A 42 18.26 16.84 -18.25
C ASN A 42 18.32 17.66 -16.96
N LEU A 43 17.32 17.46 -16.07
CA LEU A 43 17.17 18.22 -14.83
C LEU A 43 18.44 18.19 -13.98
N LEU A 44 19.15 17.05 -13.94
CA LEU A 44 20.41 16.96 -13.22
C LEU A 44 21.47 17.89 -13.82
N ASN A 45 21.62 17.88 -15.15
CA ASN A 45 22.59 18.75 -15.81
C ASN A 45 22.26 20.23 -15.57
N VAL A 46 20.99 20.62 -15.71
CA VAL A 46 20.55 22.01 -15.47
C VAL A 46 20.75 22.39 -14.00
N PHE A 47 20.41 21.51 -13.06
CA PHE A 47 20.61 21.73 -11.63
C PHE A 47 22.09 21.94 -11.31
N PHE A 48 22.97 21.08 -11.81
CA PHE A 48 24.41 21.21 -11.60
C PHE A 48 24.97 22.46 -12.27
N HIS A 49 24.49 22.81 -13.46
CA HIS A 49 24.94 24.01 -14.17
C HIS A 49 24.51 25.29 -13.44
N LEU A 50 23.26 25.36 -12.96
CA LEU A 50 22.76 26.47 -12.13
C LEU A 50 23.49 26.56 -10.79
N SER A 51 23.71 25.42 -10.13
CA SER A 51 24.45 25.36 -8.87
C SER A 51 25.89 25.84 -9.07
N TYR A 52 26.57 25.36 -10.11
CA TYR A 52 27.90 25.81 -10.50
C TYR A 52 27.95 27.33 -10.73
N LEU A 53 27.03 27.86 -11.53
CA LEU A 53 26.96 29.28 -11.83
C LEU A 53 26.68 30.11 -10.57
N GLY A 54 25.76 29.65 -9.73
CA GLY A 54 25.43 30.29 -8.45
C GLY A 54 26.59 30.29 -7.46
N LEU A 55 27.34 29.19 -7.37
CA LEU A 55 28.52 29.10 -6.52
C LEU A 55 29.65 30.00 -7.01
N ILE A 56 29.91 30.07 -8.33
CA ILE A 56 30.89 31.00 -8.88
C ILE A 56 30.47 32.45 -8.65
N ALA A 57 29.20 32.79 -8.89
CA ALA A 57 28.69 34.14 -8.64
C ALA A 57 28.81 34.52 -7.16
N ALA A 58 28.48 33.61 -6.24
CA ALA A 58 28.65 33.83 -4.80
C ALA A 58 30.13 34.01 -4.42
N ALA A 59 31.02 33.18 -4.95
CA ALA A 59 32.46 33.29 -4.71
C ALA A 59 33.05 34.60 -5.24
N ALA A 60 32.64 35.02 -6.46
CA ALA A 60 33.05 36.28 -7.06
C ALA A 60 32.54 37.49 -6.26
N ALA A 61 31.28 37.46 -5.81
CA ALA A 61 30.70 38.50 -4.96
C ALA A 61 31.39 38.58 -3.59
N GLU A 62 31.78 37.45 -3.00
CA GLU A 62 32.51 37.41 -1.74
C GLU A 62 33.93 37.97 -1.91
N TYR A 63 34.63 37.61 -2.99
CA TYR A 63 35.97 38.12 -3.29
C TYR A 63 35.97 39.62 -3.58
N ALA A 64 35.06 40.09 -4.43
CA ALA A 64 34.86 41.51 -4.71
C ALA A 64 34.47 42.29 -3.44
N GLY A 65 33.58 41.73 -2.62
CA GLY A 65 33.17 42.32 -1.35
C GLY A 65 34.31 42.48 -0.36
N LYS A 66 35.15 41.46 -0.22
CA LYS A 66 36.37 41.53 0.61
C LYS A 66 37.36 42.57 0.08
N LEU A 67 37.49 42.72 -1.23
CA LEU A 67 38.41 43.66 -1.85
C LEU A 67 37.96 45.12 -1.66
N VAL A 68 36.66 45.39 -1.79
CA VAL A 68 36.09 46.76 -1.74
C VAL A 68 35.76 47.20 -0.32
N THR A 69 35.26 46.29 0.51
CA THR A 69 34.61 46.63 1.80
C THR A 69 35.30 46.00 3.00
N GLY A 70 36.37 45.21 2.80
CA GLY A 70 37.06 44.47 3.86
C GLY A 70 36.27 43.30 4.46
N GLN A 71 35.00 43.11 4.07
CA GLN A 71 34.11 42.06 4.54
C GLN A 71 33.23 41.56 3.38
N GLY A 72 32.95 40.26 3.32
CA GLY A 72 32.26 39.66 2.19
C GLY A 72 30.75 39.93 2.14
N PHE A 73 30.23 40.23 0.94
CA PHE A 73 28.82 40.60 0.71
C PHE A 73 27.85 39.46 1.03
N VAL A 74 28.19 38.21 0.68
CA VAL A 74 27.29 37.06 0.88
C VAL A 74 27.17 36.75 2.38
N THR A 75 28.26 36.91 3.12
CA THR A 75 28.28 36.71 4.57
C THR A 75 27.47 37.78 5.33
N LYS A 76 27.45 39.03 4.85
CA LYS A 76 26.71 40.14 5.48
C LYS A 76 25.19 40.02 5.35
N TYR A 77 24.70 39.56 4.20
CA TYR A 77 23.25 39.47 3.92
C TYR A 77 22.66 38.08 4.17
N LYS A 78 23.36 37.19 4.88
CA LYS A 78 22.87 35.85 5.20
C LYS A 78 21.56 35.94 5.99
N PRO A 79 20.41 35.48 5.44
CA PRO A 79 19.15 35.47 6.17
C PRO A 79 19.19 34.43 7.30
N ALA A 80 18.41 34.65 8.37
CA ALA A 80 18.26 33.70 9.46
C ALA A 80 17.77 32.35 8.92
N THR A 81 18.62 31.32 9.02
CA THR A 81 18.36 30.00 8.44
C THR A 81 17.28 29.30 9.23
N LYS A 82 16.07 29.19 8.67
CA LYS A 82 15.07 28.23 9.16
C LYS A 82 15.51 26.82 8.77
N SER A 83 15.65 25.93 9.75
CA SER A 83 16.07 24.55 9.50
C SER A 83 14.95 23.79 8.78
N PHE A 84 15.07 23.67 7.46
CA PHE A 84 14.21 22.79 6.67
C PHE A 84 14.42 21.32 7.04
N ALA A 85 15.65 20.96 7.45
CA ALA A 85 16.00 19.62 7.90
C ALA A 85 15.19 19.18 9.11
N ALA A 86 14.92 20.07 10.07
CA ALA A 86 14.11 19.74 11.23
C ALA A 86 12.65 19.39 10.85
N LYS A 87 12.06 20.13 9.90
CA LYS A 87 10.73 19.79 9.38
C LYS A 87 10.72 18.48 8.62
N LEU A 88 11.69 18.26 7.75
CA LEU A 88 11.81 17.04 6.97
C LEU A 88 11.96 15.80 7.87
N ASN A 89 12.74 15.93 8.94
CA ASN A 89 12.96 14.85 9.89
C ASN A 89 11.72 14.53 10.73
N ASN A 90 10.96 15.55 11.14
CA ASN A 90 9.78 15.34 11.98
C ASN A 90 8.53 14.92 11.20
N GLU A 91 8.35 15.40 9.95
CA GLU A 91 7.11 15.17 9.20
C GLU A 91 7.27 14.11 8.10
N ALA A 92 8.38 14.12 7.35
CA ALA A 92 8.51 13.30 6.14
C ALA A 92 9.24 11.97 6.41
N LEU A 93 10.32 11.99 7.18
CA LEU A 93 11.09 10.77 7.48
C LEU A 93 10.29 9.67 8.19
N PRO A 94 9.45 9.93 9.22
CA PRO A 94 8.67 8.86 9.85
C PRO A 94 7.65 8.24 8.88
N LEU A 95 7.02 9.05 8.03
CA LEU A 95 6.04 8.55 7.05
C LEU A 95 6.69 7.64 6.01
N ILE A 96 7.90 7.99 5.57
CA ILE A 96 8.69 7.15 4.67
C ILE A 96 9.11 5.87 5.39
N ALA A 97 9.55 5.95 6.64
CA ALA A 97 9.94 4.78 7.42
C ALA A 97 8.77 3.80 7.58
N ASP A 98 7.59 4.29 7.95
CA ASP A 98 6.38 3.47 8.10
C ASP A 98 5.96 2.81 6.78
N PHE A 99 6.06 3.55 5.67
CA PHE A 99 5.77 3.01 4.34
C PHE A 99 6.73 1.87 3.97
N ASN A 100 8.04 2.08 4.18
CA ASN A 100 9.04 1.06 3.89
C ASN A 100 8.83 -0.20 4.75
N LEU A 101 8.55 -0.04 6.04
CA LEU A 101 8.27 -1.15 6.95
C LEU A 101 7.04 -1.95 6.49
N LYS A 102 5.95 -1.26 6.12
CA LYS A 102 4.74 -1.91 5.61
C LYS A 102 5.01 -2.64 4.30
N LEU A 103 5.70 -1.99 3.36
CA LEU A 103 6.06 -2.59 2.09
C LEU A 103 6.89 -3.86 2.28
N GLU A 104 7.92 -3.80 3.13
CA GLU A 104 8.76 -4.95 3.45
C GLU A 104 7.93 -6.10 4.01
N SER A 105 7.05 -5.82 4.97
CA SER A 105 6.19 -6.85 5.57
C SER A 105 5.28 -7.54 4.55
N GLU A 106 4.74 -6.80 3.58
CA GLU A 106 3.87 -7.37 2.53
C GLU A 106 4.68 -8.15 1.49
N VAL A 107 5.85 -7.66 1.10
CA VAL A 107 6.76 -8.36 0.18
C VAL A 107 7.21 -9.69 0.79
N GLN A 108 7.57 -9.70 2.07
CA GLN A 108 7.92 -10.93 2.78
C GLN A 108 6.76 -11.94 2.75
N LYS A 109 5.52 -11.52 3.04
CA LYS A 109 4.35 -12.41 2.98
C LYS A 109 4.17 -13.07 1.60
N ILE A 110 4.40 -12.31 0.52
CA ILE A 110 4.31 -12.79 -0.87
C ILE A 110 5.45 -13.77 -1.17
N ILE A 111 6.69 -13.44 -0.80
CA ILE A 111 7.87 -14.28 -1.09
C ILE A 111 7.79 -15.61 -0.33
N TYR A 112 7.38 -15.58 0.93
CA TYR A 112 7.23 -16.79 1.76
C TYR A 112 5.94 -17.57 1.47
N ALA A 113 5.14 -17.15 0.48
CA ALA A 113 3.89 -17.78 0.08
C ALA A 113 2.96 -18.07 1.27
N HIS A 114 2.87 -17.13 2.23
CA HIS A 114 2.02 -17.29 3.40
C HIS A 114 0.54 -17.43 3.01
N ASP A 115 0.17 -16.79 1.89
CA ASP A 115 -1.06 -17.03 1.17
C ASP A 115 -0.76 -17.27 -0.31
N LEU A 116 -1.11 -18.47 -0.79
CA LEU A 116 -0.94 -18.87 -2.18
C LEU A 116 -1.80 -18.03 -3.13
N GLU A 117 -3.00 -17.61 -2.71
CA GLU A 117 -3.88 -16.81 -3.56
C GLU A 117 -3.27 -15.43 -3.80
N THR A 118 -2.81 -14.78 -2.73
CA THR A 118 -2.14 -13.47 -2.80
C THR A 118 -0.83 -13.55 -3.60
N THR A 119 -0.06 -14.63 -3.44
CA THR A 119 1.20 -14.84 -4.18
C THR A 119 0.96 -15.06 -5.66
N LEU A 120 -0.07 -15.84 -6.04
CA LEU A 120 -0.41 -16.06 -7.44
C LEU A 120 -0.95 -14.80 -8.11
N LYS A 121 -1.78 -14.02 -7.40
CA LYS A 121 -2.21 -12.69 -7.86
C LYS A 121 -1.02 -11.76 -8.08
N ALA A 122 -0.09 -11.70 -7.11
CA ALA A 122 1.11 -10.90 -7.23
C ALA A 122 1.99 -11.34 -8.40
N ALA A 123 2.15 -12.65 -8.63
CA ALA A 123 2.87 -13.18 -9.79
C ALA A 123 2.20 -12.79 -11.12
N GLY A 124 0.88 -12.87 -11.20
CA GLY A 124 0.12 -12.43 -12.37
C GLY A 124 0.26 -10.94 -12.65
N VAL A 125 0.11 -10.10 -11.62
CA VAL A 125 0.30 -8.64 -11.72
C VAL A 125 1.74 -8.32 -12.13
N SER A 126 2.73 -8.98 -11.53
CA SER A 126 4.14 -8.81 -11.87
C SER A 126 4.44 -9.20 -13.32
N TYR A 127 3.86 -10.30 -13.81
CA TYR A 127 4.01 -10.71 -15.21
C TYR A 127 3.42 -9.70 -16.19
N ILE A 128 2.21 -9.21 -15.89
CA ILE A 128 1.57 -8.14 -16.69
C ILE A 128 2.45 -6.90 -16.67
N LEU A 129 2.94 -6.48 -15.50
CA LEU A 129 3.77 -5.29 -15.35
C LEU A 129 5.12 -5.44 -16.08
N TYR A 130 5.73 -6.62 -16.04
CA TYR A 130 6.92 -6.95 -16.82
C TYR A 130 6.67 -6.81 -18.31
N LYS A 131 5.57 -7.39 -18.81
CA LYS A 131 5.18 -7.27 -20.21
C LYS A 131 4.91 -5.82 -20.61
N LEU A 132 4.20 -5.06 -19.79
CA LEU A 132 3.96 -3.63 -20.00
C LEU A 132 5.28 -2.86 -20.11
N THR A 133 6.21 -3.09 -19.18
CA THR A 133 7.52 -2.39 -19.17
C THR A 133 8.42 -2.84 -20.33
N SER A 134 8.26 -4.07 -20.81
CA SER A 134 8.97 -4.57 -21.98
C SER A 134 8.49 -3.93 -23.28
N TRP A 135 7.20 -3.56 -23.39
CA TRP A 135 6.64 -2.90 -24.57
C TRP A 135 6.66 -1.38 -24.49
N PHE A 136 6.54 -0.82 -23.29
CA PHE A 136 6.43 0.62 -23.03
C PHE A 136 7.58 1.12 -22.18
N SER A 137 8.17 2.25 -22.56
CA SER A 137 9.11 2.96 -21.71
C SER A 137 8.42 3.43 -20.42
N LEU A 138 9.14 3.46 -19.30
CA LEU A 138 8.63 4.00 -18.03
C LEU A 138 8.02 5.40 -18.21
N TYR A 139 8.61 6.22 -19.08
CA TYR A 139 8.07 7.53 -19.43
C TYR A 139 6.68 7.44 -20.06
N THR A 140 6.51 6.57 -21.06
CA THR A 140 5.21 6.41 -21.74
C THR A 140 4.15 5.87 -20.78
N LEU A 141 4.54 5.00 -19.85
CA LEU A 141 3.66 4.48 -18.81
C LEU A 141 3.24 5.59 -17.82
N LEU A 142 4.16 6.47 -17.45
CA LEU A 142 3.89 7.62 -16.59
C LEU A 142 2.89 8.59 -17.26
N VAL A 143 3.14 8.96 -18.52
CA VAL A 143 2.23 9.83 -19.28
C VAL A 143 0.86 9.17 -19.45
N THR A 144 0.82 7.89 -19.81
CA THR A 144 -0.43 7.13 -19.97
C THR A 144 -1.20 7.04 -18.66
N SER A 145 -0.52 6.85 -17.53
CA SER A 145 -1.13 6.84 -16.20
C SER A 145 -1.81 8.17 -15.88
N VAL A 146 -1.16 9.30 -16.15
CA VAL A 146 -1.76 10.63 -15.98
C VAL A 146 -2.97 10.80 -16.90
N ILE A 147 -2.84 10.43 -18.18
CA ILE A 147 -3.96 10.49 -19.14
C ILE A 147 -5.14 9.65 -18.65
N LEU A 148 -4.91 8.41 -18.25
CA LEU A 148 -5.96 7.52 -17.75
C LEU A 148 -6.60 8.08 -16.47
N THR A 149 -5.80 8.58 -15.54
CA THR A 149 -6.31 9.14 -14.26
C THR A 149 -7.27 10.30 -14.51
N PHE A 150 -6.98 11.18 -15.47
CA PHE A 150 -7.86 12.31 -15.80
C PHE A 150 -8.96 11.98 -16.81
N THR A 151 -8.76 11.00 -17.69
CA THR A 151 -9.70 10.69 -18.78
C THR A 151 -10.72 9.62 -18.38
N VAL A 152 -10.33 8.63 -17.57
CA VAL A 152 -11.21 7.53 -17.17
C VAL A 152 -12.42 8.02 -16.36
N PRO A 153 -12.26 8.83 -15.29
CA PRO A 153 -13.41 9.32 -14.52
C PRO A 153 -14.30 10.24 -15.37
N ALA A 154 -13.71 11.18 -16.10
CA ALA A 154 -14.45 12.11 -16.96
C ALA A 154 -15.23 11.40 -18.08
N GLY A 155 -14.59 10.42 -18.75
CA GLY A 155 -15.22 9.61 -19.79
C GLY A 155 -16.34 8.74 -19.25
N TYR A 156 -16.15 8.17 -18.05
CA TYR A 156 -17.21 7.44 -17.35
C TYR A 156 -18.41 8.35 -17.07
N PHE A 157 -18.20 9.52 -16.46
CA PHE A 157 -19.31 10.39 -16.09
C PHE A 157 -20.15 10.87 -17.27
N HIS A 158 -19.54 11.17 -18.40
CA HIS A 158 -20.27 11.61 -19.60
C HIS A 158 -21.02 10.47 -20.32
N ASN A 159 -20.57 9.21 -20.21
CA ASN A 159 -21.11 8.09 -21.00
C ASN A 159 -21.55 6.89 -20.15
N LYS A 160 -21.85 7.07 -18.85
CA LYS A 160 -22.15 6.01 -17.88
C LYS A 160 -23.06 4.92 -18.43
N LYS A 161 -24.21 5.31 -19.02
CA LYS A 161 -25.20 4.37 -19.55
C LYS A 161 -24.66 3.46 -20.65
N GLN A 162 -23.83 3.99 -21.54
CA GLN A 162 -23.25 3.22 -22.64
C GLN A 162 -22.11 2.33 -22.15
N ILE A 163 -21.29 2.85 -21.23
CA ILE A 163 -20.18 2.10 -20.65
C ILE A 163 -20.70 0.95 -19.79
N ASP A 164 -21.71 1.16 -18.94
CA ASP A 164 -22.29 0.10 -18.11
C ASP A 164 -22.93 -1.00 -18.98
N ALA A 165 -23.65 -0.62 -20.05
CA ALA A 165 -24.22 -1.57 -21.00
C ALA A 165 -23.14 -2.35 -21.76
N ALA A 166 -22.05 -1.68 -22.16
CA ALA A 166 -20.91 -2.32 -22.81
C ALA A 166 -20.19 -3.28 -21.86
N VAL A 167 -19.86 -2.84 -20.64
CA VAL A 167 -19.19 -3.67 -19.61
C VAL A 167 -20.03 -4.90 -19.27
N HIS A 168 -21.36 -4.77 -19.18
CA HIS A 168 -22.24 -5.92 -18.97
C HIS A 168 -22.13 -6.92 -20.13
N LYS A 169 -22.23 -6.45 -21.38
CA LYS A 169 -22.09 -7.34 -22.56
C LYS A 169 -20.72 -8.01 -22.64
N TYR A 170 -19.65 -7.25 -22.45
CA TYR A 170 -18.29 -7.78 -22.50
C TYR A 170 -17.99 -8.72 -21.33
N SER A 171 -18.51 -8.47 -20.12
CA SER A 171 -18.30 -9.36 -18.98
C SER A 171 -19.02 -10.70 -19.17
N GLU A 172 -20.24 -10.70 -19.73
CA GLU A 172 -20.94 -11.94 -20.08
C GLU A 172 -20.23 -12.70 -21.20
N CYS A 173 -19.77 -12.03 -22.26
CA CYS A 173 -18.95 -12.66 -23.30
C CYS A 173 -17.62 -13.21 -22.75
N ALA A 174 -16.95 -12.47 -21.87
CA ALA A 174 -15.69 -12.87 -21.26
C ALA A 174 -15.88 -14.09 -20.34
N LYS A 175 -16.95 -14.11 -19.53
CA LYS A 175 -17.30 -15.28 -18.71
C LYS A 175 -17.62 -16.50 -19.57
N ALA A 176 -18.36 -16.32 -20.66
CA ALA A 176 -18.66 -17.39 -21.61
C ALA A 176 -17.36 -17.97 -22.20
N GLN A 177 -16.48 -17.13 -22.74
CA GLN A 177 -15.20 -17.58 -23.30
C GLN A 177 -14.26 -18.18 -22.24
N ALA A 178 -14.20 -17.58 -21.04
CA ALA A 178 -13.43 -18.11 -19.93
C ALA A 178 -13.94 -19.49 -19.50
N SER A 179 -15.26 -19.70 -19.47
CA SER A 179 -15.86 -21.00 -19.15
C SER A 179 -15.59 -22.05 -20.23
N GLU A 180 -15.59 -21.66 -21.51
CA GLU A 180 -15.26 -22.56 -22.61
C GLU A 180 -13.79 -22.97 -22.59
N LEU A 181 -12.88 -22.02 -22.35
CA LEU A 181 -11.44 -22.29 -22.22
C LEU A 181 -11.15 -23.11 -20.96
N TYR A 182 -11.82 -22.82 -19.85
CA TYR A 182 -11.73 -23.61 -18.63
C TYR A 182 -12.20 -25.05 -18.87
N GLN A 183 -13.33 -25.25 -19.55
CA GLN A 183 -13.84 -26.59 -19.87
C GLN A 183 -12.94 -27.34 -20.86
N LYS A 184 -12.43 -26.66 -21.91
CA LYS A 184 -11.49 -27.26 -22.88
C LYS A 184 -10.16 -27.61 -22.20
N GLY A 185 -9.63 -26.72 -21.37
CA GLY A 185 -8.42 -26.94 -20.58
C GLY A 185 -8.58 -28.05 -19.56
N HIS A 186 -9.69 -28.10 -18.84
CA HIS A 186 -9.97 -29.17 -17.87
C HIS A 186 -10.13 -30.53 -18.57
N LYS A 187 -10.85 -30.60 -19.69
CA LYS A 187 -11.00 -31.83 -20.48
C LYS A 187 -9.68 -32.32 -21.09
N ALA A 188 -8.85 -31.40 -21.59
CA ALA A 188 -7.54 -31.73 -22.16
C ALA A 188 -6.51 -32.10 -21.09
N ALA A 189 -6.53 -31.43 -19.93
CA ALA A 189 -5.56 -31.64 -18.86
C ALA A 189 -5.93 -32.81 -17.92
N ALA A 190 -7.21 -33.19 -17.81
CA ALA A 190 -7.66 -34.31 -16.98
C ALA A 190 -6.84 -35.61 -17.17
N PRO A 191 -6.63 -36.13 -18.39
CA PRO A 191 -5.84 -37.35 -18.58
C PRO A 191 -4.34 -37.18 -18.24
N HIS A 192 -3.80 -35.96 -18.37
CA HIS A 192 -2.41 -35.67 -18.05
C HIS A 192 -2.18 -35.51 -16.54
N PHE A 193 -3.14 -34.97 -15.79
CA PHE A 193 -3.09 -34.91 -14.33
C PHE A 193 -3.07 -36.30 -13.69
N ASP A 194 -3.94 -37.21 -14.14
CA ASP A 194 -3.97 -38.59 -13.63
C ASP A 194 -2.65 -39.33 -13.91
N THR A 195 -2.03 -39.05 -15.06
CA THR A 195 -0.73 -39.63 -15.43
C THR A 195 0.41 -39.06 -14.59
N LEU A 196 0.36 -37.77 -14.26
CA LEU A 196 1.37 -37.11 -13.43
C LEU A 196 1.28 -37.56 -11.96
N ILE A 197 0.07 -37.65 -11.40
CA ILE A 197 -0.18 -38.13 -10.04
C ILE A 197 0.30 -39.58 -9.88
N LYS A 198 0.06 -40.44 -10.89
CA LYS A 198 0.56 -41.83 -10.88
C LYS A 198 2.08 -41.93 -10.97
N LYS A 199 2.74 -41.00 -11.67
CA LYS A 199 4.21 -40.98 -11.80
C LYS A 199 4.94 -40.33 -10.61
N THR A 200 4.25 -39.58 -9.75
CA THR A 200 4.87 -38.87 -8.61
C THR A 200 4.94 -39.66 -7.29
N GLY A 201 4.62 -40.95 -7.30
CA GLY A 201 4.86 -41.84 -6.14
C GLY A 201 4.09 -41.41 -4.88
N PRO A 202 4.64 -41.61 -3.65
CA PRO A 202 3.94 -41.33 -2.39
C PRO A 202 3.39 -39.89 -2.27
N VAL A 203 4.02 -38.92 -2.93
CA VAL A 203 3.63 -37.50 -2.92
C VAL A 203 2.31 -37.27 -3.66
N GLY A 204 2.01 -38.07 -4.70
CA GLY A 204 0.76 -37.97 -5.46
C GLY A 204 -0.48 -38.35 -4.65
N SER A 205 -0.35 -39.30 -3.72
CA SER A 205 -1.43 -39.74 -2.80
C SER A 205 -1.88 -38.61 -1.84
N PHE A 206 -0.92 -37.87 -1.28
CA PHE A 206 -1.20 -36.73 -0.41
C PHE A 206 -1.85 -35.56 -1.14
N ILE A 207 -1.52 -35.37 -2.43
CA ILE A 207 -2.13 -34.32 -3.26
C ILE A 207 -3.56 -34.71 -3.64
N SER A 208 -3.80 -35.96 -4.07
CA SER A 208 -5.15 -36.44 -4.41
C SER A 208 -6.14 -36.39 -3.25
N SER A 209 -5.69 -36.64 -2.01
CA SER A 209 -6.57 -36.57 -0.83
C SER A 209 -6.95 -35.15 -0.40
N LYS A 210 -6.22 -34.13 -0.86
CA LYS A 210 -6.52 -32.71 -0.57
C LYS A 210 -7.19 -31.97 -1.74
N ILE A 211 -7.26 -32.57 -2.92
CA ILE A 211 -8.00 -32.02 -4.06
C ILE A 211 -9.47 -32.45 -3.92
N PRO A 212 -10.43 -31.52 -3.82
CA PRO A 212 -11.85 -31.85 -3.76
C PRO A 212 -12.30 -32.42 -5.11
N THR A 213 -12.45 -33.75 -5.19
CA THR A 213 -13.06 -34.43 -6.33
C THR A 213 -14.56 -34.18 -6.32
N ARG A 214 -15.05 -33.30 -7.22
CA ARG A 214 -16.48 -33.20 -7.53
C ARG A 214 -16.88 -34.43 -8.33
N THR A 215 -17.11 -35.55 -7.66
CA THR A 215 -17.73 -36.72 -8.27
C THR A 215 -19.21 -36.44 -8.54
N ALA A 216 -19.62 -36.76 -9.76
CA ALA A 216 -20.91 -36.45 -10.34
C ALA A 216 -22.08 -36.95 -9.47
N GLY A 217 -22.93 -36.03 -9.02
CA GLY A 217 -24.11 -36.36 -8.24
C GLY A 217 -24.63 -35.22 -7.35
N SER A 218 -24.80 -34.02 -7.88
CA SER A 218 -25.74 -33.07 -7.27
C SER A 218 -26.32 -32.15 -8.35
N THR A 219 -27.64 -32.07 -8.32
CA THR A 219 -28.53 -31.52 -9.31
C THR A 219 -28.41 -30.00 -9.44
N VAL A 220 -28.84 -29.54 -10.62
CA VAL A 220 -28.83 -28.15 -11.10
C VAL A 220 -29.37 -27.17 -10.06
N GLY A 221 -28.59 -26.12 -9.79
CA GLY A 221 -28.97 -24.92 -9.05
C GLY A 221 -28.02 -23.79 -9.38
N GLU A 222 -28.55 -22.78 -10.06
CA GLU A 222 -27.90 -21.59 -10.62
C GLU A 222 -27.19 -20.73 -9.56
N SER A 223 -25.95 -20.27 -9.86
CA SER A 223 -25.46 -18.89 -9.63
C SER A 223 -23.92 -18.83 -9.48
N PRO A 224 -23.19 -18.06 -10.32
CA PRO A 224 -21.78 -17.79 -10.16
C PRO A 224 -21.58 -16.57 -9.25
N ALA A 225 -21.88 -16.72 -7.96
CA ALA A 225 -21.69 -15.64 -6.99
C ALA A 225 -21.35 -16.21 -5.60
N ALA A 226 -20.15 -16.74 -5.43
CA ALA A 226 -19.62 -17.11 -4.12
C ALA A 226 -18.15 -16.69 -3.91
N TYR A 227 -17.70 -15.66 -4.65
CA TYR A 227 -16.45 -14.94 -4.40
C TYR A 227 -16.66 -13.44 -4.58
N ALA A 228 -17.71 -12.89 -3.97
CA ALA A 228 -17.86 -11.47 -3.78
C ALA A 228 -18.74 -11.27 -2.54
N ASN A 229 -18.27 -10.44 -1.61
CA ASN A 229 -18.91 -10.03 -0.35
C ASN A 229 -18.64 -10.91 0.87
N LYS A 230 -17.53 -10.61 1.55
CA LYS A 230 -17.53 -10.39 3.00
C LYS A 230 -16.62 -9.21 3.34
N ILE A 231 -17.23 -8.03 3.46
CA ILE A 231 -16.75 -6.93 4.28
C ILE A 231 -17.95 -6.57 5.18
N ASP A 232 -17.66 -6.38 6.47
CA ASP A 232 -18.50 -5.97 7.60
C ASP A 232 -19.48 -7.00 8.20
N GLU A 233 -19.14 -7.55 9.38
CA GLU A 233 -19.55 -7.06 10.71
C GLU A 233 -19.05 -8.00 11.85
N THR A 234 -18.82 -7.39 13.01
CA THR A 234 -18.33 -7.91 14.30
C THR A 234 -19.34 -8.82 15.05
N PRO A 235 -18.94 -9.54 16.13
CA PRO A 235 -19.36 -10.91 16.41
C PRO A 235 -20.62 -11.02 17.27
N SER A 236 -21.40 -12.10 17.07
CA SER A 236 -22.42 -12.51 18.03
C SER A 236 -22.38 -14.03 18.23
N ALA A 237 -22.37 -14.40 19.51
CA ALA A 237 -22.24 -15.75 20.04
C ALA A 237 -23.40 -16.67 19.64
N THR A 238 -23.16 -17.98 19.56
CA THR A 238 -24.08 -19.05 20.02
C THR A 238 -23.39 -20.43 19.93
N THR A 239 -23.06 -20.95 21.11
CA THR A 239 -23.10 -22.33 21.61
C THR A 239 -23.17 -23.52 20.64
N THR A 240 -22.29 -24.49 20.86
CA THR A 240 -22.70 -25.90 20.92
C THR A 240 -21.80 -26.62 21.93
N GLY A 241 -22.44 -27.27 22.91
CA GLY A 241 -21.80 -27.74 24.12
C GLY A 241 -21.27 -29.18 24.09
N ALA A 242 -20.70 -29.49 25.27
CA ALA A 242 -20.49 -30.80 25.89
C ALA A 242 -19.31 -31.66 25.45
N SER A 243 -18.18 -31.50 26.17
CA SER A 243 -17.32 -32.61 26.59
C SER A 243 -16.57 -32.25 27.89
N LYS A 244 -17.11 -32.78 29.00
CA LYS A 244 -16.50 -33.12 30.31
C LYS A 244 -15.42 -32.20 30.92
N PHE A 245 -15.78 -31.57 32.03
CA PHE A 245 -14.88 -31.06 33.08
C PHE A 245 -14.82 -32.08 34.24
N PRO A 246 -13.70 -32.25 34.96
CA PRO A 246 -13.69 -32.93 36.25
C PRO A 246 -14.02 -31.95 37.40
N GLU A 247 -14.79 -32.46 38.35
CA GLU A 247 -15.39 -31.75 39.49
C GLU A 247 -14.41 -31.64 40.67
N VAL A 248 -14.39 -30.48 41.32
CA VAL A 248 -13.51 -30.13 42.45
C VAL A 248 -14.31 -30.23 43.75
N PRO A 249 -13.78 -30.70 44.89
CA PRO A 249 -14.47 -30.59 46.16
C PRO A 249 -14.32 -29.17 46.71
N GLN A 250 -15.45 -28.50 46.97
CA GLN A 250 -15.51 -27.30 47.82
C GLN A 250 -15.85 -27.71 49.25
N THR A 251 -15.01 -27.31 50.21
CA THR A 251 -15.42 -27.17 51.62
C THR A 251 -15.03 -25.78 52.11
N THR A 252 -16.00 -25.16 52.76
CA THR A 252 -16.12 -23.77 53.21
C THR A 252 -15.36 -23.41 54.48
N ALA A 253 -15.08 -22.09 54.60
CA ALA A 253 -14.96 -21.25 55.80
C ALA A 253 -13.58 -21.15 56.49
N SER A 254 -12.90 -20.00 56.34
CA SER A 254 -13.03 -18.86 57.27
C SER A 254 -12.12 -17.69 56.88
N VAL A 255 -12.57 -16.49 57.24
CA VAL A 255 -11.98 -15.17 57.02
C VAL A 255 -10.74 -14.98 57.93
N VAL A 256 -9.85 -14.08 57.49
CA VAL A 256 -8.95 -13.18 58.26
C VAL A 256 -7.45 -13.39 57.99
N ASP A 257 -6.80 -12.26 57.69
CA ASP A 257 -5.37 -11.92 57.68
C ASP A 257 -4.45 -12.55 56.62
N GLU A 258 -4.18 -11.80 55.54
CA GLU A 258 -2.79 -11.62 55.04
C GLU A 258 -2.66 -10.41 54.10
N ALA A 259 -2.92 -9.22 54.64
CA ALA A 259 -2.54 -7.94 54.02
C ALA A 259 -1.25 -7.40 54.64
N GLU A 260 -0.22 -8.24 54.79
CA GLU A 260 1.06 -7.90 55.45
C GLU A 260 2.29 -8.46 54.71
N GLY A 261 2.15 -8.88 53.45
CA GLY A 261 3.25 -9.55 52.70
C GLY A 261 3.94 -8.72 51.62
N LEU A 262 3.39 -7.57 51.22
CA LEU A 262 3.88 -6.86 50.02
C LEU A 262 3.98 -5.34 50.19
N LYS A 263 4.31 -4.91 51.41
CA LYS A 263 4.78 -3.54 51.69
C LYS A 263 6.14 -3.50 52.42
N ALA A 264 6.66 -4.66 52.80
CA ALA A 264 7.93 -4.79 53.53
C ALA A 264 9.17 -4.87 52.63
N GLU A 265 9.03 -4.97 51.30
CA GLU A 265 10.17 -5.11 50.38
C GLU A 265 10.58 -3.83 49.64
N VAL A 266 9.84 -2.72 49.81
CA VAL A 266 10.19 -1.42 49.19
C VAL A 266 10.81 -0.42 50.18
N THR A 267 10.73 -0.69 51.49
CA THR A 267 11.24 0.22 52.55
C THR A 267 12.58 -0.25 53.14
N LYS A 268 13.41 -0.96 52.37
CA LYS A 268 14.78 -1.36 52.80
C LYS A 268 15.88 -0.96 51.80
N ALA A 269 15.59 -0.10 50.83
CA ALA A 269 16.56 0.30 49.80
C ALA A 269 16.78 1.82 49.69
N THR A 270 16.39 2.63 50.69
CA THR A 270 16.73 4.08 50.69
C THR A 270 16.90 4.62 52.10
N GLY A 271 18.16 4.64 52.53
CA GLY A 271 18.72 5.25 53.74
C GLY A 271 20.12 4.64 53.85
N GLU A 272 21.22 5.38 53.69
CA GLU A 272 21.71 6.40 54.62
C GLU A 272 23.07 6.91 54.11
N VAL A 273 23.27 8.24 53.91
CA VAL A 273 24.55 8.97 54.10
C VAL A 273 24.23 10.47 54.31
N PRO A 274 24.85 11.18 55.27
CA PRO A 274 24.23 12.30 56.00
C PRO A 274 24.61 13.72 55.53
N ALA A 275 23.85 14.69 56.05
CA ALA A 275 23.95 16.13 55.84
C ALA A 275 25.23 16.77 56.45
N PRO A 276 25.71 17.90 55.89
CA PRO A 276 26.82 18.66 56.45
C PRO A 276 26.39 19.56 57.62
N ASN A 277 27.26 19.67 58.62
CA ASN A 277 27.15 20.61 59.74
C ASN A 277 27.78 21.97 59.38
N LEU A 278 27.12 23.02 59.89
CA LEU A 278 27.52 24.44 60.03
C LEU A 278 27.55 25.31 58.77
#